data_AF-S9PHM7-F1
#
_entry.id   AF-S9PHM7-F1
#
_cell.length_a   1.000
_cell.length_b   1.000
_cell.length_c   1.000
_cell.angle_alpha   90.00
_cell.angle_beta   90.00
_cell.angle_gamma   90.00
#
_symmetry.space_group_name_H-M   'P 1'
#
loop_
_entity.id
_entity.type
_entity.pdbx_description
1 polymer ?
#
loop_
_entity_poly.entity_id
_entity_poly.type
_entity_poly.pdbx_seq_one_letter_code
_entity_poly.pdbx_strand_id
1 'polypeptide(L)'
;MLVKDIHPGAQGSNASHLFGADGLLLLSADEGIHGEEPWMSDGTEAGTRLLADLSPGAGASSPKHFTRAGDSIFFQATEPWHGTQLWRLPVVLVAHPPTLTRP
;
A
#
# COMPACT_ATOMS: atom_id res chain seq x y z
N MET A 1 4.23 20.72 1.24
CA MET A 1 2.82 20.66 1.71
C MET A 1 2.56 19.23 2.15
N LEU A 2 1.85 19.02 3.25
CA LEU A 2 1.42 17.69 3.70
C LEU A 2 0.38 17.14 2.71
N VAL A 3 0.53 15.88 2.27
CA VAL A 3 -0.45 15.23 1.37
C VAL A 3 -1.62 14.67 2.19
N LYS A 4 -1.33 13.89 3.22
CA LYS A 4 -2.32 13.34 4.15
C LYS A 4 -1.64 13.01 5.48
N ASP A 5 -2.34 13.27 6.57
CA ASP A 5 -2.03 12.68 7.88
C ASP A 5 -2.70 11.30 7.94
N ILE A 6 -1.97 10.24 7.58
CA ILE A 6 -2.52 8.88 7.50
C ILE A 6 -2.82 8.32 8.90
N HIS A 7 -2.03 8.70 9.91
CA HIS A 7 -2.25 8.31 11.31
C HIS A 7 -2.41 9.57 12.15
N PRO A 8 -3.66 10.06 12.29
CA PRO A 8 -3.93 11.34 12.90
C PRO A 8 -3.29 11.51 14.28
N GLY A 9 -2.58 12.62 14.47
CA GLY A 9 -1.97 13.00 15.74
C GLY A 9 -0.44 12.89 15.72
N ALA A 10 0.15 12.68 16.91
CA ALA A 10 1.60 12.81 17.09
C ALA A 10 2.40 11.53 16.79
N GLN A 11 1.74 10.38 16.57
CA GLN A 11 2.41 9.08 16.42
C GLN A 11 3.07 8.92 15.05
N GLY A 12 2.55 9.59 14.01
CA GLY A 12 3.04 9.46 12.65
C GLY A 12 2.68 8.11 12.01
N SER A 13 2.70 8.09 10.68
CA SER A 13 2.24 6.94 9.89
C SER A 13 3.34 5.97 9.47
N ASN A 14 4.59 6.26 9.84
CA ASN A 14 5.78 5.47 9.44
C ASN A 14 5.86 5.20 7.93
N ALA A 15 5.43 6.17 7.11
CA ALA A 15 5.43 6.06 5.65
C ALA A 15 6.82 5.67 5.12
N SER A 16 6.92 4.50 4.50
CA SER A 16 8.19 3.89 4.10
C SER A 16 8.05 3.11 2.79
N HIS A 17 9.16 2.55 2.28
CA HIS A 17 9.19 1.72 1.06
C HIS A 17 8.51 2.37 -0.15
N LEU A 18 8.76 3.67 -0.36
CA LEU A 18 8.11 4.46 -1.40
C LEU A 18 8.50 3.98 -2.81
N PHE A 19 7.51 3.83 -3.69
CA PHE A 19 7.69 3.48 -5.09
C PHE A 19 6.74 4.27 -5.99
N GLY A 20 7.29 5.11 -6.86
CA GLY A 20 6.51 5.88 -7.84
C GLY A 20 6.41 5.13 -9.17
N ALA A 21 5.19 5.02 -9.71
CA ALA A 21 4.93 4.50 -11.05
C ALA A 21 3.64 5.08 -11.64
N ASP A 22 3.68 5.50 -12.91
CA ASP A 22 2.49 5.88 -13.68
C ASP A 22 1.59 6.95 -13.00
N GLY A 23 2.22 7.92 -12.31
CA GLY A 23 1.50 9.00 -11.60
C GLY A 23 0.95 8.59 -10.23
N LEU A 24 1.21 7.36 -9.80
CA LEU A 24 0.86 6.84 -8.47
C LEU A 24 2.12 6.66 -7.63
N LEU A 25 1.95 6.77 -6.32
CA LEU A 25 2.92 6.42 -5.30
C LEU A 25 2.35 5.25 -4.49
N LEU A 26 3.09 4.14 -4.44
CA LEU A 26 2.86 3.07 -3.49
C LEU A 26 3.80 3.24 -2.30
N LEU A 27 3.31 2.91 -1.11
CA LEU A 27 4.08 3.02 0.11
C LEU A 27 3.55 2.03 1.15
N SER A 28 4.39 1.76 2.14
CA SER A 28 4.00 1.13 3.40
C SER A 28 3.61 2.22 4.39
N ALA A 29 2.48 2.09 5.09
CA ALA A 29 2.09 3.03 6.14
C ALA A 29 1.11 2.40 7.14
N ASP A 30 1.09 2.95 8.35
CA ASP A 30 0.18 2.61 9.43
C ASP A 30 -0.78 3.78 9.68
N GLU A 31 -2.09 3.51 9.80
CA GLU A 31 -3.13 4.50 10.15
C GLU A 31 -3.58 4.42 11.62
N GLY A 32 -2.96 3.54 12.41
CA GLY A 32 -3.27 3.28 13.81
C GLY A 32 -4.40 2.27 14.03
N ILE A 33 -4.96 1.71 12.95
CA ILE A 33 -6.05 0.72 13.00
C ILE A 33 -5.59 -0.64 12.47
N HIS A 34 -5.00 -0.67 11.27
CA HIS A 34 -4.66 -1.91 10.58
C HIS A 34 -3.16 -2.27 10.66
N GLY A 35 -2.38 -1.61 11.52
CA GLY A 35 -0.92 -1.75 11.49
C GLY A 35 -0.31 -1.28 10.16
N GLU A 36 0.95 -1.64 9.93
CA GLU A 36 1.67 -1.25 8.71
C GLU A 36 1.21 -2.10 7.50
N GLU A 37 0.50 -1.46 6.57
CA GLU A 37 -0.19 -2.07 5.42
C GLU A 37 0.17 -1.37 4.10
N PRO A 38 -0.22 -1.90 2.91
CA PRO A 38 0.07 -1.24 1.64
C PRO A 38 -0.90 -0.09 1.37
N TRP A 39 -0.35 1.05 0.97
CA TRP A 39 -1.09 2.27 0.64
C TRP A 39 -0.79 2.72 -0.79
N MET A 40 -1.72 3.48 -1.36
CA MET A 40 -1.51 4.21 -2.62
C MET A 40 -1.84 5.69 -2.45
N SER A 41 -1.18 6.54 -3.24
CA SER A 41 -1.42 7.98 -3.35
C SER A 41 -1.29 8.45 -4.79
N ASP A 42 -2.13 9.38 -5.23
CA ASP A 42 -1.97 10.15 -6.47
C ASP A 42 -1.35 11.54 -6.21
N GLY A 43 -0.84 11.78 -4.99
CA GLY A 43 -0.33 13.06 -4.53
C GLY A 43 -1.40 13.98 -3.91
N THR A 44 -2.65 13.53 -3.83
CA THR A 44 -3.74 14.25 -3.15
C THR A 44 -4.17 13.55 -1.87
N GLU A 45 -4.76 14.29 -0.94
CA GLU A 45 -5.35 13.71 0.28
C GLU A 45 -6.43 12.67 -0.05
N ALA A 46 -7.30 12.98 -1.01
CA ALA A 46 -8.41 12.12 -1.44
C ALA A 46 -7.94 10.83 -2.12
N GLY A 47 -6.87 10.90 -2.93
CA GLY A 47 -6.28 9.74 -3.58
C GLY A 47 -5.31 8.95 -2.70
N THR A 48 -5.01 9.42 -1.49
CA THR A 48 -4.17 8.70 -0.51
C THR A 48 -5.02 7.77 0.34
N ARG A 49 -4.95 6.46 0.08
CA ARG A 49 -5.83 5.45 0.69
C ARG A 49 -5.13 4.11 0.89
N LEU A 50 -5.63 3.37 1.88
CA LEU A 50 -5.30 1.97 2.09
C LEU A 50 -5.61 1.18 0.81
N LEU A 51 -4.64 0.41 0.33
CA LEU A 51 -4.80 -0.44 -0.83
C LEU A 51 -5.53 -1.73 -0.44
N ALA A 52 -5.10 -2.35 0.66
CA ALA A 52 -5.79 -3.45 1.33
C ALA A 52 -5.24 -3.65 2.75
N ASP A 53 -6.09 -4.17 3.65
CA ASP A 53 -5.69 -4.78 4.92
C ASP A 53 -5.31 -6.25 4.65
N LEU A 54 -4.01 -6.54 4.56
CA LEU A 54 -3.50 -7.89 4.30
C LEU A 54 -3.29 -8.69 5.59
N SER A 55 -3.23 -8.03 6.74
CA SER A 55 -3.04 -8.65 8.06
C SER A 55 -4.20 -8.24 8.99
N PRO A 56 -5.35 -8.94 8.89
CA PRO A 56 -6.61 -8.44 9.45
C PRO A 56 -6.54 -8.00 10.92
N GLY A 57 -7.09 -6.82 11.18
CA GLY A 57 -7.05 -6.19 12.50
C GLY A 57 -5.76 -5.39 12.69
N ALA A 58 -5.23 -5.32 13.92
CA ALA A 58 -4.06 -4.49 14.21
C ALA A 58 -2.70 -5.15 13.85
N GLY A 59 -2.70 -6.20 13.03
CA GLY A 59 -1.48 -6.87 12.58
C GLY A 59 -0.82 -6.08 11.46
N ALA A 60 0.51 -6.11 11.35
CA ALA A 60 1.19 -5.46 10.23
C ALA A 60 1.54 -6.49 9.13
N SER A 61 1.29 -6.15 7.86
CA SER A 61 1.73 -6.95 6.71
C SER A 61 3.12 -6.59 6.19
N SER A 62 3.74 -5.49 6.68
CA SER A 62 5.12 -5.10 6.35
C SER A 62 5.43 -5.09 4.84
N PRO A 63 4.61 -4.42 4.00
CA PRO A 63 4.76 -4.45 2.56
C PRO A 63 6.02 -3.73 2.11
N LYS A 64 6.76 -4.36 1.18
CA LYS A 64 8.04 -3.84 0.70
C LYS A 64 8.42 -4.36 -0.68
N HIS A 65 9.49 -3.79 -1.24
CA HIS A 65 10.04 -4.13 -2.55
C HIS A 65 9.04 -3.98 -3.70
N PHE A 66 8.20 -2.93 -3.64
CA PHE A 66 7.33 -2.55 -4.75
C PHE A 66 8.16 -2.38 -6.04
N THR A 67 7.79 -3.13 -7.07
CA THR A 67 8.54 -3.26 -8.32
C THR A 67 7.58 -3.34 -9.49
N ARG A 68 7.74 -2.43 -10.46
CA ARG A 68 7.01 -2.50 -11.74
C ARG A 68 7.58 -3.61 -12.62
N ALA A 69 6.73 -4.48 -13.15
CA ALA A 69 7.09 -5.42 -14.19
C ALA A 69 5.95 -5.54 -15.22
N GLY A 70 6.18 -5.00 -16.42
CA GLY A 70 5.14 -4.85 -17.44
C GLY A 70 3.95 -4.06 -16.92
N ASP A 71 2.74 -4.58 -17.13
CA ASP A 71 1.49 -3.94 -16.71
C ASP A 71 1.08 -4.26 -15.26
N SER A 72 1.97 -4.84 -14.46
CA SER A 72 1.73 -5.06 -13.02
C SER A 72 2.81 -4.43 -12.14
N ILE A 73 2.43 -4.17 -10.88
CA ILE A 73 3.36 -3.89 -9.79
C ILE A 73 3.33 -5.09 -8.84
N PHE A 74 4.50 -5.53 -8.45
CA PHE A 74 4.71 -6.64 -7.54
C PHE A 74 5.32 -6.12 -6.25
N PHE A 75 4.94 -6.72 -5.12
CA PHE A 75 5.54 -6.44 -3.82
C PHE A 75 5.42 -7.67 -2.94
N GLN A 76 6.20 -7.73 -1.87
CA GLN A 76 6.00 -8.76 -0.86
C GLN A 76 5.30 -8.16 0.36
N ALA A 77 4.45 -8.96 1.00
CA ALA A 77 3.80 -8.64 2.26
C ALA A 77 3.49 -9.94 3.01
N THR A 78 3.35 -9.84 4.32
CA THR A 78 3.17 -10.96 5.25
C THR A 78 1.71 -11.08 5.66
N GLU A 79 1.12 -12.26 5.42
CA GLU A 79 -0.17 -12.62 6.00
C GLU A 79 0.05 -13.41 7.30
N PRO A 80 -0.85 -13.29 8.30
CA PRO A 80 -0.75 -14.04 9.56
C PRO A 80 -0.65 -15.55 9.37
N TRP A 81 -1.30 -16.09 8.34
CA TRP A 81 -1.48 -17.53 8.14
C TRP A 81 -0.55 -18.14 7.08
N HIS A 82 0.00 -17.32 6.17
CA HIS A 82 0.83 -17.79 5.06
C HIS A 82 2.25 -17.22 5.08
N GLY A 83 2.57 -16.34 6.03
CA GLY A 83 3.86 -15.66 6.05
C GLY A 83 4.03 -14.71 4.85
N THR A 84 5.27 -14.43 4.47
CA THR A 84 5.61 -13.51 3.38
C THR A 84 5.28 -14.12 2.02
N GLN A 85 4.40 -13.46 1.26
CA GLN A 85 3.96 -13.87 -0.08
C GLN A 85 4.23 -12.77 -1.11
N LEU A 86 4.26 -13.15 -2.39
CA LEU A 86 4.33 -12.22 -3.52
C LEU A 86 2.92 -11.77 -3.91
N TRP A 87 2.70 -10.46 -3.93
CA TRP A 87 1.45 -9.81 -4.29
C TRP A 87 1.56 -9.11 -5.63
N ARG A 88 0.44 -9.08 -6.36
CA ARG A 88 0.34 -8.42 -7.66
C ARG A 88 -0.79 -7.38 -7.65
N LEU A 89 -0.44 -6.16 -8.06
CA LEU A 89 -1.35 -5.08 -8.35
C LEU A 89 -1.34 -4.80 -9.87
N PRO A 90 -2.42 -5.11 -10.60
CA PRO A 90 -2.54 -4.69 -11.99
C PRO A 90 -2.60 -3.16 -12.07
N VAL A 91 -1.74 -2.55 -12.90
CA VAL A 91 -1.86 -1.13 -13.24
C VAL A 91 -2.70 -1.06 -14.49
N VAL A 92 -4.00 -0.90 -14.31
CA VAL A 92 -4.93 -0.71 -15.42
C VAL A 92 -4.91 0.78 -15.79
N LEU A 93 -4.65 1.10 -17.05
CA LEU A 93 -4.59 2.48 -17.56
C LEU A 93 -5.96 3.21 -17.59
N VAL A 94 -6.95 2.82 -16.79
CA VAL A 94 -8.29 3.42 -16.82
C VAL A 94 -9.00 3.37 -15.46
N ALA A 95 -9.23 4.56 -14.89
CA ALA A 95 -10.28 5.07 -13.97
C ALA A 95 -11.05 4.18 -12.96
N HIS A 96 -10.75 2.89 -12.80
CA HIS A 96 -11.33 2.03 -11.76
C HIS A 96 -10.28 1.72 -10.68
N PRO A 97 -10.68 1.64 -9.40
CA PRO A 97 -9.76 1.25 -8.34
C PRO A 97 -9.24 -0.17 -8.62
N PRO A 98 -7.91 -0.37 -8.65
CA PRO A 98 -7.35 -1.69 -8.91
C PRO A 98 -7.64 -2.64 -7.74
N THR A 99 -7.94 -3.91 -8.05
CA THR A 99 -8.17 -4.97 -7.06
C THR A 99 -6.93 -5.84 -6.93
N LEU A 100 -6.49 -6.09 -5.70
CA LEU A 100 -5.38 -7.00 -5.43
C LEU A 100 -5.78 -8.45 -5.69
N THR A 101 -4.89 -9.21 -6.32
CA THR A 101 -5.05 -10.66 -6.54
C THR A 101 -3.77 -11.38 -6.17
N ARG A 102 -3.88 -12.50 -5.45
CA ARG A 102 -2.79 -13.47 -5.32
C ARG A 102 -2.59 -14.16 -6.69
N PRO A 103 -1.34 -14.35 -7.17
CA PRO A 103 -1.08 -15.14 -8.37
C PRO A 103 -1.52 -16.60 -8.23
#